data_AF-A0A496QL56-F1
#
_entry.id   AF-A0A496QL56-F1
#
_cell.length_a   1.000
_cell.length_b   1.000
_cell.length_c   1.000
_cell.angle_alpha   90.00
_cell.angle_beta   90.00
_cell.angle_gamma   90.00
#
_symmetry.space_group_name_H-M   'P 1'
#
loop_
_entity.id
_entity.type
_entity.pdbx_description
1 polymer ?
#
loop_
_entity_poly.entity_id
_entity_poly.type
_entity_poly.pdbx_seq_one_letter_code
_entity_poly.pdbx_strand_id
1 'polypeptide(L)'
;MAADIEELKKKLLDFMTKKSKFKAKMYFKDLCKADENAKMREIKKAATALVQEEKIEYWSSGSTTLYGLKGSSSKETDTFHEE
;
A
#
# COMPACT_ATOMS: atom_id res chain seq x y z
N MET A 1 -3.53 20.11 8.78
CA MET A 1 -3.83 18.66 8.66
C MET A 1 -3.08 18.05 7.47
N ALA A 2 -1.77 18.28 7.40
CA ALA A 2 -0.88 17.79 6.34
C ALA A 2 0.22 16.88 6.93
N ALA A 3 0.63 17.13 8.18
CA ALA A 3 1.64 16.35 8.88
C ALA A 3 1.26 14.86 9.01
N ASP A 4 0.02 14.53 9.39
CA ASP A 4 -0.39 13.14 9.56
C ASP A 4 -0.35 12.33 8.25
N ILE A 5 -0.74 12.92 7.11
CA ILE A 5 -0.79 12.20 5.83
C ILE A 5 0.62 11.92 5.31
N GLU A 6 1.54 12.88 5.38
CA GLU A 6 2.92 12.69 4.93
C GLU A 6 3.68 11.69 5.82
N GLU A 7 3.45 11.76 7.13
CA GLU A 7 4.01 10.79 8.07
C GLU A 7 3.44 9.39 7.82
N LEU A 8 2.13 9.29 7.59
CA LEU A 8 1.46 8.04 7.21
C LEU A 8 2.02 7.45 5.92
N LYS A 9 2.24 8.27 4.89
CA LYS A 9 2.86 7.81 3.64
C LYS A 9 4.22 7.19 3.90
N LYS A 10 5.07 7.86 4.70
CA LYS A 10 6.40 7.34 5.07
C LYS A 10 6.30 6.04 5.86
N LYS A 11 5.42 5.98 6.86
CA LYS A 11 5.21 4.76 7.67
C LYS A 11 4.67 3.60 6.84
N LEU A 12 3.70 3.85 5.95
CA LEU A 12 3.20 2.84 5.01
C LEU A 12 4.33 2.32 4.13
N LEU A 13 5.12 3.23 3.56
CA LEU A 13 6.21 2.88 2.66
C LEU A 13 7.32 2.10 3.39
N ASP A 14 7.71 2.50 4.60
CA ASP A 14 8.69 1.77 5.43
C ASP A 14 8.15 0.39 5.82
N PHE A 15 6.89 0.31 6.25
CA PHE A 15 6.23 -0.94 6.60
C PHE A 15 6.15 -1.88 5.40
N MET A 16 5.74 -1.38 4.23
CA MET A 16 5.71 -2.15 2.98
C MET A 16 7.11 -2.55 2.54
N THR A 17 8.12 -1.69 2.69
CA THR A 17 9.52 -2.01 2.37
C THR A 17 10.07 -3.14 3.24
N LYS A 18 9.83 -3.07 4.55
CA LYS A 18 10.21 -4.15 5.48
C LYS A 18 9.49 -5.45 5.16
N LYS A 19 8.17 -5.38 4.93
CA LYS A 19 7.33 -6.55 4.68
C LYS A 19 7.50 -7.12 3.28
N SER A 20 7.91 -6.32 2.30
CA SER A 20 8.15 -6.75 0.91
C SER A 20 9.21 -7.84 0.81
N LYS A 21 10.11 -7.96 1.79
CA LYS A 21 11.05 -9.09 1.89
C LYS A 21 10.35 -10.43 2.15
N PHE A 22 9.16 -10.42 2.74
CA PHE A 22 8.38 -11.61 3.11
C PHE A 22 7.11 -11.80 2.28
N LYS A 23 6.40 -10.70 1.98
CA LYS A 23 5.15 -10.70 1.21
C LYS A 23 5.12 -9.47 0.31
N ALA A 24 5.06 -9.70 -1.00
CA ALA A 24 4.94 -8.63 -2.00
C ALA A 24 3.58 -7.92 -1.95
N LYS A 25 2.51 -8.62 -1.51
CA LYS A 25 1.13 -8.11 -1.45
C LYS A 25 0.62 -8.13 0.00
N MET A 26 0.06 -7.01 0.47
CA MET A 26 -0.45 -6.77 1.82
C MET A 26 -1.90 -6.36 1.79
N TYR A 27 -2.73 -6.90 2.68
CA TYR A 27 -4.10 -6.44 2.79
C TYR A 27 -4.18 -5.03 3.40
N PHE A 28 -5.14 -4.24 2.95
CA PHE A 28 -5.43 -2.93 3.54
C PHE A 28 -5.65 -3.00 5.05
N LYS A 29 -6.27 -4.09 5.51
CA LYS A 29 -6.53 -4.33 6.93
C LYS A 29 -5.25 -4.57 7.73
N ASP A 30 -4.22 -5.15 7.12
CA ASP A 30 -2.88 -5.28 7.73
C ASP A 30 -2.13 -3.95 7.76
N LEU A 31 -2.30 -3.09 6.75
CA LEU A 31 -1.76 -1.72 6.77
C LEU A 31 -2.42 -0.88 7.84
N CYS A 32 -3.73 -1.06 8.06
CA CYS A 32 -4.44 -0.41 9.15
C CYS A 32 -3.98 -0.87 10.53
N LYS A 33 -3.38 -2.07 10.63
CA LYS A 33 -2.72 -2.56 11.85
C LYS A 33 -1.27 -2.09 11.98
N ALA A 34 -0.64 -1.65 10.89
CA ALA A 34 0.71 -1.10 10.93
C ALA A 34 0.76 0.26 11.63
N ASP A 35 -0.35 1.00 11.58
CA ASP A 35 -0.52 2.27 12.28
C ASP A 35 -1.94 2.32 12.87
N GLU A 36 -2.08 1.82 14.11
CA GLU A 36 -3.36 1.82 14.85
C GLU A 36 -3.77 3.23 15.34
N ASN A 37 -2.83 4.18 15.32
CA ASN A 37 -3.08 5.57 15.71
C ASN A 37 -3.75 6.35 14.59
N ALA A 38 -3.39 6.05 13.34
CA ALA A 38 -3.96 6.64 12.16
C ALA A 38 -5.40 6.19 11.89
N LYS A 39 -6.26 7.16 11.56
CA LYS A 39 -7.61 6.85 11.11
C LYS A 39 -7.55 6.11 9.78
N MET A 40 -8.36 5.06 9.63
CA MET A 40 -8.50 4.29 8.38
C MET A 40 -8.71 5.17 7.13
N ARG A 41 -9.41 6.31 7.29
CA ARG A 41 -9.60 7.30 6.22
C ARG A 41 -8.28 7.91 5.73
N GLU A 42 -7.37 8.21 6.64
CA GLU A 42 -6.07 8.81 6.34
C GLU A 42 -5.11 7.79 5.76
N ILE A 43 -5.11 6.56 6.29
CA ILE A 43 -4.38 5.42 5.72
C ILE A 43 -4.82 5.19 4.27
N LYS A 44 -6.13 5.20 4.01
CA LYS A 44 -6.67 5.06 2.65
C LYS A 44 -6.22 6.20 1.75
N LYS A 45 -6.30 7.45 2.21
CA LYS A 45 -5.81 8.61 1.44
C LYS A 45 -4.31 8.53 1.14
N ALA A 46 -3.50 8.18 2.14
CA ALA A 46 -2.06 8.02 1.99
C ALA A 46 -1.72 6.90 1.01
N ALA A 47 -2.39 5.73 1.13
CA ALA A 47 -2.21 4.61 0.22
C ALA A 47 -2.63 4.97 -1.21
N THR A 48 -3.82 5.56 -1.42
CA THR A 48 -4.25 6.02 -2.76
C THR A 48 -3.27 7.03 -3.35
N ALA A 49 -2.77 7.97 -2.55
CA ALA A 49 -1.76 8.93 -3.02
C ALA A 49 -0.44 8.23 -3.38
N LEU A 50 0.01 7.23 -2.62
CA LEU A 50 1.19 6.43 -2.97
C LEU A 50 0.99 5.60 -4.25
N VAL A 51 -0.25 5.14 -4.52
CA VAL A 51 -0.60 4.46 -5.78
C VAL A 51 -0.54 5.43 -6.94
N GLN A 52 -1.07 6.65 -6.77
CA GLN A 52 -0.99 7.71 -7.78
C GLN A 52 0.46 8.18 -8.02
N GLU A 53 1.29 8.19 -6.98
CA GLU A 53 2.73 8.45 -7.08
C GLU A 53 3.53 7.24 -7.64
N GLU A 54 2.85 6.15 -8.00
CA GLU A 54 3.46 4.91 -8.49
C GLU A 54 4.51 4.30 -7.55
N LYS A 55 4.45 4.61 -6.26
CA LYS A 55 5.36 4.03 -5.24
C LYS A 55 4.89 2.65 -4.80
N ILE A 56 3.57 2.42 -4.84
CA ILE A 56 2.94 1.17 -4.46
C ILE A 56 1.90 0.79 -5.52
N GLU A 57 1.64 -0.50 -5.69
CA GLU A 57 0.55 -1.03 -6.50
C GLU A 57 -0.65 -1.34 -5.62
N TYR A 58 -1.84 -1.14 -6.21
CA TYR A 58 -3.13 -1.49 -5.65
C TYR A 58 -3.69 -2.68 -6.41
N TRP A 59 -4.14 -3.70 -5.69
CA TRP A 59 -4.88 -4.82 -6.26
C TRP A 59 -6.22 -4.95 -5.54
N SER A 60 -7.30 -5.09 -6.31
CA SER A 60 -8.60 -5.49 -5.77
C SER A 60 -8.77 -6.99 -5.94
N SER A 61 -8.90 -7.73 -4.84
CA SER A 61 -9.24 -9.16 -4.86
C SER A 61 -10.62 -9.33 -4.24
N GLY A 62 -11.64 -9.19 -5.10
CA GLY A 62 -13.05 -9.33 -4.74
C GLY A 62 -13.45 -8.43 -3.57
N SER A 63 -13.69 -9.03 -2.41
CA SER A 63 -14.12 -8.34 -1.18
C SER A 63 -13.00 -7.62 -0.42
N THR A 64 -11.74 -7.74 -0.84
CA THR A 64 -10.59 -7.17 -0.12
C THR A 64 -9.64 -6.41 -1.03
N THR A 65 -9.13 -5.30 -0.52
CA THR A 65 -8.07 -4.53 -1.15
C THR A 65 -6.70 -4.98 -0.67
N LEU A 66 -5.78 -5.18 -1.61
CA LEU A 66 -4.36 -5.39 -1.37
C LEU A 66 -3.54 -4.21 -1.90
N TYR A 67 -2.42 -3.97 -1.27
CA TYR A 67 -1.39 -3.03 -1.69
C TYR A 67 -0.02 -3.67 -1.57
N GLY A 68 0.97 -3.14 -2.27
CA GLY A 68 2.32 -3.67 -2.22
C GLY A 68 3.28 -2.74 -2.93
N LEU A 69 4.58 -2.90 -2.69
CA LEU A 69 5.56 -2.04 -3.34
C LEU A 69 5.56 -2.27 -4.85
N LYS A 70 5.63 -1.18 -5.61
CA LYS A 70 5.77 -1.23 -7.06
C LYS A 70 7.11 -1.91 -7.39
N GLY A 71 7.06 -2.92 -8.27
CA GLY A 71 8.24 -3.72 -8.64
C GLY A 71 8.57 -4.89 -7.70
N SER A 72 7.89 -5.03 -6.55
CA SER A 72 8.02 -6.23 -5.72
C SER A 72 7.29 -7.45 -6.31
N SER A 73 6.45 -7.23 -7.32
CA SER A 73 5.84 -8.29 -8.14
C SER A 73 6.77 -8.83 -9.22
N SER A 74 7.91 -8.20 -9.50
CA SER A 74 8.75 -8.49 -10.68
C SER A 74 9.56 -9.79 -10.62
N LYS A 75 9.09 -10.82 -9.89
CA LYS A 75 9.46 -12.20 -10.19
C LYS A 75 8.36 -12.97 -10.93
N GLU A 76 7.08 -12.60 -10.80
CA GLU A 76 6.00 -13.20 -11.57
C GLU A 76 4.85 -12.19 -11.74
N THR A 77 4.30 -12.13 -12.96
CA THR A 77 3.12 -11.35 -13.39
C THR A 77 3.37 -9.88 -13.73
N ASP A 78 4.04 -9.72 -14.87
CA ASP A 78 3.65 -8.81 -15.94
C ASP A 78 2.11 -8.70 -16.09
N THR A 79 1.62 -7.47 -16.20
CA THR A 79 0.43 -7.03 -16.95
C THR A 79 -0.90 -7.78 -16.73
N PHE A 80 -1.76 -7.20 -15.88
CA PHE A 80 -3.21 -7.18 -16.14
C PHE A 80 -3.86 -5.93 -15.54
N HIS A 81 -3.72 -4.80 -16.25
CA HIS A 81 -4.77 -3.78 -16.31
C HIS A 81 -4.86 -3.38 -17.78
N GLU A 82 -5.86 -3.96 -18.43
CA GLU A 82 -6.19 -3.83 -19.84
C GLU A 82 -6.77 -2.44 -20.13
N GLU A 83 -6.32 -1.82 -21.22
CA GLU A 83 -7.19 -1.38 -22.33
C GLU A 83 -6.46 -1.62 -23.66
#